data_AF-A0A7W0JZ45-F1
#
_entry.id   AF-A0A7W0JZ45-F1
#
_cell.length_a   1.000
_cell.length_b   1.000
_cell.length_c   1.000
_cell.angle_alpha   90.00
_cell.angle_beta   90.00
_cell.angle_gamma   90.00
#
_symmetry.space_group_name_H-M   'P 1'
#
loop_
_entity.id
_entity.type
_entity.pdbx_description
1 polymer ?
#
loop_
_entity_poly.entity_id
_entity_poly.type
_entity_poly.pdbx_seq_one_letter_code
_entity_poly.pdbx_strand_id
1 'polypeptide(L)'
;MPRASAARVKCPDGEHAGSRIKLDGTYGKLGHRRQRYKCSPRGGRPHVFTELLPREESWNGACDHCERQVERREGPKAPRHYQFVARGIAEALAAVGAGDTYMQASRVA
;
A
#
# COMPACT_ATOMS: atom_id res chain seq x y z
N MET A 1 9.36 -13.16 16.61
CA MET A 1 9.87 -13.37 15.24
C MET A 1 9.02 -12.52 14.29
N PRO A 2 9.57 -11.54 13.54
CA PRO A 2 8.77 -10.82 12.57
C PRO A 2 8.29 -11.82 11.50
N ARG A 3 6.96 -12.01 11.39
CA ARG A 3 6.37 -12.90 10.39
C ARG A 3 6.73 -12.37 9.00
N ALA A 4 7.25 -13.25 8.14
CA ALA A 4 7.47 -12.92 6.74
C ALA A 4 6.14 -12.45 6.12
N SER A 5 6.16 -11.31 5.44
CA SER A 5 4.95 -10.80 4.76
C SER A 5 4.37 -11.85 3.82
N ALA A 6 3.04 -11.95 3.79
CA ALA A 6 2.33 -12.79 2.83
C ALA A 6 2.45 -12.25 1.39
N ALA A 7 2.72 -10.95 1.22
CA ALA A 7 2.97 -10.35 -0.09
C ALA A 7 4.33 -10.81 -0.65
N ARG A 8 4.34 -11.89 -1.45
CA ARG A 8 5.50 -12.30 -2.25
C ARG A 8 5.66 -11.37 -3.45
N VAL A 9 6.25 -10.20 -3.22
CA VAL A 9 6.53 -9.22 -4.27
C VAL A 9 7.65 -9.75 -5.18
N LYS A 10 7.46 -9.60 -6.49
CA LYS A 10 8.47 -9.90 -7.52
C LYS A 10 8.94 -8.61 -8.17
N CYS A 11 10.19 -8.61 -8.63
CA CYS A 11 10.72 -7.53 -9.44
C CYS A 11 9.94 -7.49 -10.78
N PRO A 12 9.53 -6.31 -11.26
CA PRO A 12 8.85 -6.17 -12.55
C PRO A 12 9.77 -6.46 -13.74
N ASP A 13 11.08 -6.32 -13.55
CA ASP A 13 12.09 -6.71 -14.51
C ASP A 13 12.27 -8.23 -14.55
N GLY A 14 12.06 -8.83 -15.72
CA GLY A 14 12.15 -10.27 -15.94
C GLY A 14 13.56 -10.83 -15.79
N GLU A 15 14.60 -10.03 -16.09
CA GLU A 15 16.00 -10.45 -15.92
C GLU A 15 16.39 -10.57 -14.45
N HIS A 16 15.61 -9.98 -13.55
CA HIS A 16 15.81 -10.03 -12.11
C HIS A 16 15.00 -11.13 -11.41
N ALA A 17 14.57 -12.17 -12.13
CA ALA A 17 13.91 -13.33 -11.53
C ALA A 17 14.74 -13.93 -10.38
N GLY A 18 14.11 -14.15 -9.21
CA GLY A 18 14.78 -14.70 -8.03
C GLY A 18 15.67 -13.72 -7.26
N SER A 19 15.69 -12.43 -7.64
CA SER A 19 16.47 -11.40 -6.94
C SER A 19 16.00 -11.16 -5.51
N ARG A 20 16.92 -10.69 -4.65
CA ARG A 20 16.58 -10.34 -3.27
C ARG A 20 15.85 -9.01 -3.26
N ILE A 21 14.62 -9.04 -2.76
CA ILE A 21 13.77 -7.85 -2.61
C ILE A 21 13.68 -7.50 -1.13
N LYS A 22 13.88 -6.23 -0.80
CA LYS A 22 13.75 -5.68 0.55
C LYS A 22 12.75 -4.52 0.56
N LEU A 23 12.21 -4.21 1.74
CA LEU A 23 11.42 -3.00 1.94
C LEU A 23 12.33 -1.76 1.86
N ASP A 24 11.83 -0.70 1.22
CA ASP A 24 12.58 0.54 0.97
C ASP A 24 11.77 1.78 1.36
N GLY A 25 11.20 1.76 2.57
CA GLY A 25 10.36 2.85 3.07
C GLY A 25 9.05 3.03 2.29
N THR A 26 8.49 4.24 2.36
CA THR A 26 7.17 4.56 1.81
C THR A 26 7.18 5.88 1.05
N TYR A 27 6.18 6.12 0.20
CA TYR A 27 5.93 7.42 -0.46
C TYR A 27 4.46 7.81 -0.36
N GLY A 28 4.12 9.06 -0.67
CA GLY A 28 2.74 9.56 -0.60
C GLY A 28 2.44 10.30 0.70
N LYS A 29 1.20 10.80 0.80
CA LYS A 29 0.72 11.57 1.96
C LYS A 29 0.55 10.65 3.18
N LEU A 30 0.60 11.22 4.38
CA LEU A 30 0.22 10.52 5.62
C LEU A 30 -1.21 9.96 5.47
N GLY A 31 -1.46 8.75 5.96
CA GLY A 31 -2.74 8.02 5.74
C GLY A 31 -2.79 7.24 4.41
N HIS A 32 -2.16 7.76 3.36
CA HIS A 32 -2.14 7.17 2.00
C HIS A 32 -0.73 6.78 1.55
N ARG A 33 0.11 6.41 2.52
CA ARG A 33 1.48 6.01 2.25
C ARG A 33 1.48 4.67 1.54
N ARG A 34 2.34 4.56 0.53
CA ARG A 34 2.49 3.37 -0.31
C ARG A 34 3.87 2.77 -0.15
N GLN A 35 3.93 1.44 -0.10
CA GLN A 35 5.18 0.71 0.11
C GLN A 35 6.10 0.77 -1.13
N ARG A 36 7.39 1.06 -0.90
CA ARG A 36 8.45 0.90 -1.91
C ARG A 36 9.28 -0.35 -1.63
N TYR A 37 9.83 -0.92 -2.70
CA TYR A 37 10.68 -2.10 -2.64
C TYR A 37 12.00 -1.84 -3.33
N LYS A 38 13.10 -2.33 -2.75
CA LYS A 38 14.41 -2.30 -3.37
C LYS A 38 14.75 -3.69 -3.88
N CYS A 39 14.92 -3.82 -5.19
CA CYS A 39 15.49 -4.99 -5.83
C CYS A 39 17.02 -4.90 -5.78
N SER A 40 17.67 -5.97 -5.32
CA SER A 40 19.13 -6.14 -5.40
C SER A 40 19.42 -7.46 -6.13
N PRO A 41 19.57 -7.41 -7.46
CA PRO A 41 19.79 -8.60 -8.27
C PRO A 41 21.23 -9.11 -8.14
N ARG A 42 21.48 -10.38 -8.51
CA ARG A 42 22.84 -10.95 -8.55
C ARG A 42 23.66 -10.39 -9.73
N GLY A 43 23.00 -10.00 -10.81
CA GLY A 43 23.58 -9.30 -11.95
C GLY A 43 22.67 -8.14 -12.37
N GLY A 44 23.25 -7.06 -12.89
CA GLY A 44 22.51 -5.82 -13.20
C GLY A 44 22.52 -4.79 -12.08
N ARG A 45 21.80 -3.68 -12.28
CA ARG A 45 21.79 -2.54 -11.33
C ARG A 45 20.66 -2.67 -10.30
N PRO A 46 20.94 -2.50 -8.99
CA PRO A 46 19.90 -2.37 -7.98
C PRO A 46 18.96 -1.21 -8.31
N HIS A 47 17.67 -1.38 -8.03
CA HIS A 47 16.68 -0.34 -8.29
C HIS A 47 15.54 -0.38 -7.27
N VAL A 48 14.79 0.72 -7.22
CA VAL A 48 13.60 0.87 -6.39
C VAL A 48 12.37 0.78 -7.28
N PHE A 49 11.37 0.03 -6.84
CA PHE A 49 10.12 -0.14 -7.57
C PHE A 49 8.92 -0.20 -6.61
N THR A 50 7.72 -0.19 -7.18
CA THR A 50 6.46 -0.39 -6.46
C THR A 50 5.70 -1.54 -7.12
N GLU A 51 4.79 -2.18 -6.38
CA GLU A 51 3.89 -3.15 -6.99
C GLU A 51 3.05 -2.47 -8.08
N LEU A 52 2.63 -3.25 -9.09
CA LEU A 52 1.79 -2.79 -10.18
C LEU A 52 0.47 -2.12 -9.71
N LEU A 53 -0.05 -2.57 -8.57
CA LEU A 53 -1.07 -1.89 -7.78
C LEU A 53 -0.48 -1.68 -6.38
N PRO A 54 0.19 -0.54 -6.13
CA PRO A 54 0.86 -0.28 -4.86
C PRO A 54 -0.13 -0.40 -3.72
N ARG A 55 0.28 -0.96 -2.59
CA ARG A 55 -0.60 -1.06 -1.41
C ARG A 55 -0.47 0.19 -0.55
N GLU A 56 -1.60 0.67 -0.05
CA GLU A 56 -1.58 1.62 1.06
C GLU A 56 -1.17 0.93 2.37
N GLU A 57 -0.84 1.74 3.36
CA GLU A 57 -0.58 1.22 4.70
C GLU A 57 -1.85 0.58 5.28
N SER A 58 -1.70 -0.53 6.01
CA SER A 58 -2.84 -1.10 6.75
C SER A 58 -3.29 -0.10 7.82
N TRP A 59 -4.58 0.21 7.86
CA TRP A 59 -5.10 1.22 8.79
C TRP A 59 -5.16 0.71 10.24
N ASN A 60 -5.68 -0.50 10.46
CA ASN A 60 -5.89 -1.04 11.82
C ASN A 60 -4.99 -2.22 12.18
N GLY A 61 -4.03 -2.59 11.32
CA GLY A 61 -3.24 -3.81 11.49
C GLY A 61 -4.08 -5.09 11.45
N ALA A 62 -5.33 -5.01 11.00
CA ALA A 62 -6.24 -6.12 10.78
C ALA A 62 -7.03 -5.92 9.48
N CYS A 63 -7.40 -7.01 8.82
CA CYS A 63 -8.29 -6.99 7.66
C CYS A 63 -9.75 -6.94 8.11
N ASP A 64 -10.49 -5.91 7.73
CA ASP A 64 -11.87 -5.71 8.17
C ASP A 64 -12.87 -6.78 7.68
N HIS A 65 -12.52 -7.59 6.68
CA HIS A 65 -13.41 -8.63 6.15
C HIS A 65 -13.26 -9.98 6.84
N CYS A 66 -12.06 -10.32 7.29
CA CYS A 66 -11.75 -11.63 7.84
C CYS A 66 -11.02 -11.58 9.18
N GLU A 67 -10.88 -10.37 9.74
CA GLU A 67 -10.27 -10.04 11.03
C GLU A 67 -8.82 -10.50 11.19
N ARG A 68 -8.21 -11.00 10.11
CA ARG A 68 -6.83 -11.44 10.11
C ARG A 68 -5.92 -10.25 10.39
N GLN A 69 -4.98 -10.41 11.32
CA GLN A 69 -3.89 -9.45 11.50
C GLN A 69 -3.07 -9.31 10.21
N VAL A 70 -2.91 -8.06 9.77
CA VAL A 70 -2.14 -7.69 8.58
C VAL A 70 -1.01 -6.76 8.96
N GLU A 71 0.10 -6.92 8.26
CA GLU A 71 1.25 -6.05 8.43
C GLU A 71 0.98 -4.67 7.83
N ARG A 72 1.69 -3.64 8.30
CA ARG A 72 1.59 -2.25 7.79
C ARG A 72 1.64 -2.15 6.26
N ARG A 73 2.37 -3.04 5.58
CA ARG A 73 2.55 -3.07 4.12
C ARG A 73 1.52 -3.91 3.34
N GLU A 74 0.62 -4.57 4.06
CA GLU A 74 -0.40 -5.47 3.51
C GLU A 74 -1.78 -4.82 3.41
N GLY A 75 -1.83 -3.49 3.44
CA GLY A 75 -3.06 -2.72 3.23
C GLY A 75 -3.67 -2.89 1.83
N PRO A 76 -4.81 -2.23 1.59
CA PRO A 76 -5.55 -2.36 0.35
C PRO A 76 -4.73 -1.91 -0.85
N LYS A 77 -4.96 -2.55 -2.01
CA LYS A 77 -4.34 -2.14 -3.27
C LYS A 77 -4.88 -0.77 -3.67
N ALA A 78 -3.98 0.18 -3.84
CA ALA A 78 -4.28 1.48 -4.39
C ALA A 78 -4.57 1.37 -5.90
N PRO A 79 -5.58 2.10 -6.40
CA PRO A 79 -5.81 2.23 -7.83
C PRO A 79 -4.63 2.94 -8.51
N ARG A 80 -4.38 2.63 -9.80
CA ARG A 80 -3.30 3.28 -10.57
C ARG A 80 -3.63 4.71 -10.98
N HIS A 81 -4.89 4.95 -11.35
CA HIS A 81 -5.31 6.17 -12.03
C HIS A 81 -6.26 7.03 -11.19
N TYR A 82 -6.68 6.53 -10.02
CA TYR A 82 -7.54 7.28 -9.10
C TYR A 82 -6.71 7.75 -7.91
N GLN A 83 -7.07 8.92 -7.41
CA GLN A 83 -6.37 9.54 -6.29
C GLN A 83 -6.62 8.80 -4.98
N PHE A 84 -7.80 8.21 -4.82
CA PHE A 84 -8.31 7.65 -3.57
C PHE A 84 -8.62 6.16 -3.70
N VAL A 85 -8.36 5.40 -2.64
CA VAL A 85 -8.83 4.01 -2.52
C VAL A 85 -10.33 3.97 -2.26
N ALA A 86 -10.99 2.89 -2.70
CA ALA A 86 -12.44 2.72 -2.54
C ALA A 86 -12.91 2.92 -1.08
N ARG A 87 -12.10 2.50 -0.11
CA ARG A 87 -12.43 2.67 1.31
C ARG A 87 -12.31 4.13 1.79
N GLY A 88 -11.32 4.89 1.32
CA GLY A 88 -11.21 6.31 1.64
C GLY A 88 -12.39 7.10 1.07
N ILE A 89 -12.87 6.72 -0.12
CA ILE A 89 -14.11 7.25 -0.70
C ILE A 89 -15.30 6.91 0.20
N ALA A 90 -15.42 5.66 0.66
CA ALA A 90 -16.51 5.25 1.54
C ALA A 90 -16.49 6.01 2.89
N GLU A 91 -15.31 6.21 3.48
CA GLU A 91 -15.14 6.96 4.74
C GLU A 91 -15.49 8.45 4.56
N ALA A 92 -15.07 9.06 3.45
CA ALA A 92 -15.46 10.43 3.12
C ALA A 92 -16.99 10.57 2.91
N LEU A 93 -17.62 9.60 2.24
CA LEU A 93 -19.08 9.60 2.07
C LEU A 93 -19.82 9.41 3.39
N ALA A 94 -19.32 8.54 4.28
CA ALA A 94 -19.86 8.35 5.61
C ALA A 94 -19.76 9.63 6.46
N ALA A 95 -18.63 10.34 6.39
CA ALA A 95 -18.43 11.62 7.07
C ALA A 95 -19.43 12.69 6.60
N VAL A 96 -19.63 12.82 5.28
CA VAL A 96 -20.65 13.72 4.73
C VAL A 96 -22.05 13.33 5.21
N GLY A 97 -22.38 12.04 5.23
CA GLY A 97 -23.66 11.55 5.75
C GLY A 97 -23.86 11.83 7.26
N ALA A 98 -22.78 11.94 8.01
CA ALA A 98 -22.78 12.32 9.43
C ALA A 98 -22.89 13.84 9.66
N GLY A 99 -22.82 14.65 8.60
CA GLY A 99 -22.94 16.12 8.66
C GLY A 99 -21.64 16.90 8.52
N ASP A 100 -20.51 16.24 8.24
CA ASP A 100 -19.25 16.95 7.99
C ASP A 100 -19.31 17.75 6.69
N THR A 101 -18.64 18.91 6.68
CA THR A 101 -18.47 19.68 5.44
C THR A 101 -17.62 18.91 4.43
N TYR A 102 -17.83 19.15 3.13
CA TYR A 102 -17.00 18.57 2.07
C TYR A 102 -15.50 18.77 2.31
N MET A 103 -15.11 19.92 2.86
CA MET A 103 -13.71 20.19 3.17
C MET A 103 -13.17 19.28 4.28
N GLN A 104 -13.95 19.05 5.34
CA GLN A 104 -13.57 18.11 6.40
C GLN A 104 -13.53 16.67 5.88
N ALA A 105 -14.56 16.24 5.15
CA ALA A 105 -14.62 14.90 4.57
C ALA A 105 -13.49 14.62 3.57
N SER A 106 -13.01 15.62 2.83
CA SER A 106 -11.87 15.45 1.92
C SER A 106 -10.54 15.15 2.62
N ARG A 107 -10.43 15.35 3.94
CA ARG A 107 -9.19 15.12 4.70
C ARG A 107 -9.02 13.67 5.15
N VAL A 108 -10.11 12.90 5.18
CA VAL A 108 -10.07 11.47 5.47
C VAL A 108 -9.83 10.62 4.21
N ALA A 109 -9.89 11.26 3.03
CA ALA A 109 -9.70 10.64 1.72
C ALA A 109 -8.26 10.77 1.20
#